data_AF-A0A957BW80-F1
#
_entry.id   AF-A0A957BW80-F1
#
_cell.length_a   1.000
_cell.length_b   1.000
_cell.length_c   1.000
_cell.angle_alpha   90.00
_cell.angle_beta   90.00
_cell.angle_gamma   90.00
#
_symmetry.space_group_name_H-M   'P 1'
#
loop_
_entity.id
_entity.type
_entity.pdbx_description
1 polymer ?
#
loop_
_entity_poly.entity_id
_entity_poly.type
_entity_poly.pdbx_seq_one_letter_code
_entity_poly.pdbx_strand_id
1 'polypeptide(L)'
;HTLHSDGSWDVPDLVAAAQRVGLDFATLTDHNTVSGLAQMTSLASESLLTMGGMELTTYYGHALALGVREWIDWRVRANERDMNTIAREVEARGGLFIIAHPKSKGDPVCTGCDWRYTETMPGVARCVEIWNKGAWYEQNEQALALWYEWLNAGYRMVATAGTDIHGQIPEGIRVGFNNIFAEALQESALLNAVRQGHLYLSSGPRLELTACNSVGEEAMMGDAIDDTGVEITCTWNDIDTPLQLRLIVDGAVHDTVAIDSPGTQVWSFPAAQHDWIVAEIRDETNELRAVTNPVFLMPKV
;
A
#
# COMPACT_ATOMS: atom_id res chain seq x y z
N HIS A 1 -4.94 -15.55 0.56
CA HIS A 1 -6.09 -16.47 0.73
C HIS A 1 -5.61 -17.89 0.91
N THR A 2 -6.32 -18.68 1.70
CA THR A 2 -6.07 -20.09 1.98
C THR A 2 -7.35 -20.91 1.83
N LEU A 3 -7.26 -22.23 2.08
CA LEU A 3 -8.41 -23.15 2.16
C LEU A 3 -9.48 -22.75 3.19
N HIS A 4 -9.20 -21.78 4.07
CA HIS A 4 -10.21 -21.23 4.98
C HIS A 4 -11.19 -20.27 4.28
N SER A 5 -10.89 -19.82 3.05
CA SER A 5 -11.83 -19.11 2.19
C SER A 5 -11.88 -19.77 0.80
N ASP A 6 -11.20 -19.20 -0.19
CA ASP A 6 -11.22 -19.63 -1.60
C ASP A 6 -9.80 -19.77 -2.19
N GLY A 7 -8.78 -19.74 -1.34
CA GLY A 7 -7.42 -20.10 -1.71
C GLY A 7 -7.23 -21.61 -1.90
N SER A 8 -6.14 -21.97 -2.57
CA SER A 8 -5.74 -23.36 -2.84
C SER A 8 -4.62 -23.87 -1.93
N TRP A 9 -3.97 -22.97 -1.18
CA TRP A 9 -2.95 -23.31 -0.18
C TRP A 9 -3.55 -23.45 1.21
N ASP A 10 -2.99 -24.33 2.03
CA ASP A 10 -3.20 -24.25 3.47
C ASP A 10 -2.31 -23.13 4.08
N VAL A 11 -2.49 -22.86 5.38
CA VAL A 11 -1.71 -21.80 6.04
C VAL A 11 -0.20 -22.11 6.06
N PRO A 12 0.26 -23.34 6.39
CA PRO A 12 1.68 -23.71 6.26
C PRO A 12 2.29 -23.45 4.89
N ASP A 13 1.59 -23.80 3.80
CA ASP A 13 2.07 -23.60 2.44
C ASP A 13 2.25 -22.11 2.11
N LEU A 14 1.31 -21.26 2.55
CA LEU A 14 1.41 -19.81 2.40
C LEU A 14 2.63 -19.25 3.16
N VAL A 15 2.85 -19.69 4.40
CA VAL A 15 4.02 -19.28 5.20
C VAL A 15 5.32 -19.74 4.55
N ALA A 16 5.38 -20.99 4.07
CA ALA A 16 6.55 -21.53 3.39
C ALA A 16 6.84 -20.80 2.07
N ALA A 17 5.80 -20.35 1.35
CA ALA A 17 5.96 -19.53 0.16
C ALA A 17 6.57 -18.16 0.49
N ALA A 18 6.07 -17.49 1.54
CA ALA A 18 6.60 -16.21 2.02
C ALA A 18 8.09 -16.31 2.43
N GLN A 19 8.47 -17.37 3.14
CA GLN A 19 9.87 -17.61 3.50
C GLN A 19 10.76 -17.84 2.27
N ARG A 20 10.27 -18.58 1.28
CA ARG A 20 11.03 -18.91 0.05
C ARG A 20 11.36 -17.70 -0.80
N VAL A 21 10.45 -16.72 -0.84
CA VAL A 21 10.69 -15.45 -1.55
C VAL A 21 11.40 -14.40 -0.68
N GLY A 22 11.72 -14.73 0.57
CA GLY A 22 12.52 -13.89 1.47
C GLY A 22 11.77 -12.70 2.08
N LEU A 23 10.46 -12.83 2.32
CA LEU A 23 9.71 -11.78 3.01
C LEU A 23 10.05 -11.74 4.51
N ASP A 24 10.14 -10.53 5.06
CA ASP A 24 10.27 -10.32 6.51
C ASP A 24 8.94 -10.53 7.26
N PHE A 25 7.82 -10.30 6.57
CA PHE A 25 6.48 -10.49 7.12
C PHE A 25 5.47 -10.96 6.07
N ALA A 26 4.41 -11.63 6.51
CA ALA A 26 3.30 -12.05 5.66
C ALA A 26 1.95 -11.90 6.39
N THR A 27 0.91 -11.51 5.68
CA THR A 27 -0.44 -11.28 6.26
C THR A 27 -1.43 -12.30 5.70
N LEU A 28 -2.22 -12.91 6.59
CA LEU A 28 -3.35 -13.76 6.19
C LEU A 28 -4.67 -13.00 6.32
N THR A 29 -5.41 -12.86 5.22
CA THR A 29 -6.67 -12.10 5.14
C THR A 29 -7.75 -12.89 4.39
N ASP A 30 -8.08 -14.09 4.87
CA ASP A 30 -9.15 -14.88 4.26
C ASP A 30 -10.49 -14.14 4.24
N HIS A 31 -11.33 -14.42 3.23
CA HIS A 31 -12.62 -13.76 3.06
C HIS A 31 -13.54 -14.04 4.24
N ASN A 32 -13.93 -12.97 4.94
CA ASN A 32 -14.98 -12.96 5.95
C ASN A 32 -14.81 -13.97 7.10
N THR A 33 -13.61 -14.49 7.32
CA THR A 33 -13.28 -15.45 8.38
C THR A 33 -11.95 -15.12 9.06
N VAL A 34 -11.83 -15.54 10.31
CA VAL A 34 -10.58 -15.48 11.10
C VAL A 34 -10.07 -16.87 11.45
N SER A 35 -10.65 -17.94 10.89
CA SER A 35 -10.39 -19.33 11.30
C SER A 35 -8.94 -19.78 11.09
N GLY A 36 -8.23 -19.22 10.10
CA GLY A 36 -6.83 -19.53 9.83
C GLY A 36 -5.84 -18.77 10.72
N LEU A 37 -6.27 -17.72 11.43
CA LEU A 37 -5.35 -16.79 12.11
C LEU A 37 -4.60 -17.42 13.28
N ALA A 38 -5.21 -18.35 14.00
CA ALA A 38 -4.54 -19.07 15.08
C ALA A 38 -3.39 -19.93 14.55
N GLN A 39 -3.60 -20.63 13.43
CA GLN A 39 -2.54 -21.41 12.77
C GLN A 39 -1.45 -20.49 12.22
N MET A 40 -1.84 -19.39 11.55
CA MET A 40 -0.89 -18.38 11.03
C MET A 40 0.03 -17.85 12.13
N THR A 41 -0.54 -17.52 13.30
CA THR A 41 0.21 -17.03 14.46
C THR A 41 1.18 -18.09 15.00
N SER A 42 0.78 -19.36 15.02
CA SER A 42 1.63 -20.46 15.51
C SER A 42 2.85 -20.76 14.62
N LEU A 43 2.87 -20.24 13.40
CA LEU A 43 3.91 -20.48 12.38
C LEU A 43 4.90 -19.32 12.24
N ALA A 44 4.81 -18.29 13.09
CA ALA A 44 5.83 -17.24 13.16
C ALA A 44 7.22 -17.85 13.42
N SER A 45 8.25 -17.28 12.81
CA SER A 45 9.64 -17.66 13.03
C SER A 45 10.52 -16.44 13.29
N GLU A 46 11.77 -16.65 13.70
CA GLU A 46 12.74 -15.56 13.89
C GLU A 46 12.98 -14.74 12.60
N SER A 47 12.78 -15.36 11.44
CA SER A 47 13.01 -14.78 10.12
C SER A 47 11.75 -14.34 9.38
N LEU A 48 10.56 -14.60 9.92
CA LEU A 48 9.29 -14.23 9.30
C LEU A 48 8.23 -13.93 10.36
N LEU A 49 7.80 -12.68 10.40
CA LEU A 49 6.66 -12.26 11.19
C LEU A 49 5.35 -12.66 10.49
N THR A 50 4.51 -13.42 11.16
CA THR A 50 3.16 -13.72 10.66
C THR A 50 2.13 -12.76 11.25
N MET A 51 1.47 -12.05 10.36
CA MET A 51 0.40 -11.11 10.65
C MET A 51 -0.94 -11.66 10.19
N GLY A 52 -2.03 -11.05 10.67
CA GLY A 52 -3.38 -11.51 10.37
C GLY A 52 -4.37 -10.38 10.19
N GLY A 53 -5.51 -10.72 9.61
CA GLY A 53 -6.66 -9.85 9.46
C GLY A 53 -7.79 -10.63 8.80
N MET A 54 -8.70 -9.90 8.19
CA MET A 54 -9.79 -10.47 7.42
C MET A 54 -10.06 -9.58 6.21
N GLU A 55 -10.29 -10.17 5.05
CA GLU A 55 -10.84 -9.43 3.93
C GLU A 55 -12.36 -9.40 4.06
N LEU A 56 -12.88 -8.19 4.23
CA LEU A 56 -14.30 -7.87 4.30
C LEU A 56 -14.86 -7.87 2.87
N THR A 57 -15.46 -8.99 2.48
CA THR A 57 -15.93 -9.22 1.11
C THR A 57 -17.43 -9.02 1.02
N THR A 58 -17.84 -8.02 0.26
CA THR A 58 -19.25 -7.66 0.04
C THR A 58 -19.58 -7.65 -1.45
N TYR A 59 -20.85 -7.52 -1.84
CA TYR A 59 -21.22 -7.36 -3.25
C TYR A 59 -20.86 -5.99 -3.87
N TYR A 60 -20.35 -5.05 -3.08
CA TYR A 60 -20.16 -3.64 -3.45
C TYR A 60 -18.75 -3.12 -3.15
N GLY A 61 -17.78 -4.01 -2.94
CA GLY A 61 -16.40 -3.65 -2.60
C GLY A 61 -15.81 -4.59 -1.56
N HIS A 62 -14.50 -4.71 -1.61
CA HIS A 62 -13.70 -5.44 -0.62
C HIS A 62 -12.81 -4.48 0.17
N ALA A 63 -12.59 -4.77 1.45
CA ALA A 63 -11.66 -4.03 2.29
C ALA A 63 -10.90 -4.97 3.22
N LEU A 64 -9.70 -4.60 3.64
CA LEU A 64 -8.96 -5.33 4.67
C LEU A 64 -9.28 -4.76 6.05
N ALA A 65 -9.58 -5.64 7.00
CA ALA A 65 -9.49 -5.39 8.43
C ALA A 65 -8.14 -5.92 8.94
N LEU A 66 -7.06 -5.27 8.54
CA LEU A 66 -5.70 -5.76 8.77
C LEU A 66 -5.30 -5.56 10.25
N GLY A 67 -4.63 -6.54 10.85
CA GLY A 67 -4.23 -6.52 12.26
C GLY A 67 -5.34 -6.92 13.25
N VAL A 68 -6.59 -7.04 12.79
CA VAL A 68 -7.71 -7.44 13.65
C VAL A 68 -7.78 -8.96 13.75
N ARG A 69 -7.73 -9.50 14.98
CA ARG A 69 -7.78 -10.96 15.24
C ARG A 69 -9.18 -11.49 15.54
N GLU A 70 -10.11 -10.60 15.84
CA GLU A 70 -11.51 -10.92 16.09
C GLU A 70 -12.33 -10.80 14.81
N TRP A 71 -13.37 -11.62 14.70
CA TRP A 71 -14.30 -11.51 13.58
C TRP A 71 -15.02 -10.16 13.62
N ILE A 72 -15.01 -9.46 12.49
CA ILE A 72 -15.76 -8.23 12.23
C ILE A 72 -17.02 -8.60 11.44
N ASP A 73 -18.19 -8.17 11.89
CA ASP A 73 -19.37 -8.29 11.04
C ASP A 73 -19.15 -7.39 9.81
N TRP A 74 -19.02 -7.96 8.62
CA TRP A 74 -18.75 -7.21 7.39
C TRP A 74 -20.04 -6.74 6.70
N ARG A 75 -21.21 -7.19 7.16
CA ARG A 75 -22.48 -6.98 6.49
C ARG A 75 -22.93 -5.53 6.64
N VAL A 76 -22.97 -4.83 5.51
CA VAL A 76 -23.62 -3.52 5.39
C VAL A 76 -25.13 -3.69 5.35
N ARG A 77 -25.84 -2.86 6.11
CA ARG A 77 -27.29 -2.89 6.26
C ARG A 77 -27.83 -1.48 6.19
N ALA A 78 -28.70 -1.24 5.20
CA ALA A 78 -29.28 0.07 4.98
C ALA A 78 -29.93 0.61 6.26
N ASN A 79 -29.61 1.86 6.62
CA ASN A 79 -30.07 2.57 7.81
C ASN A 79 -29.65 1.98 9.18
N GLU A 80 -28.76 0.98 9.20
CA GLU A 80 -28.27 0.37 10.43
C GLU A 80 -26.75 0.48 10.54
N ARG A 81 -26.02 0.07 9.50
CA ARG A 81 -24.56 0.00 9.52
C ARG A 81 -23.98 0.12 8.11
N ASP A 82 -23.20 1.16 7.89
CA ASP A 82 -22.51 1.44 6.63
C ASP A 82 -21.03 1.05 6.67
N MET A 83 -20.34 1.17 5.53
CA MET A 83 -18.93 0.79 5.44
C MET A 83 -18.02 1.72 6.28
N ASN A 84 -18.36 3.01 6.40
CA ASN A 84 -17.65 3.94 7.29
C ASN A 84 -17.74 3.53 8.78
N THR A 85 -18.86 2.95 9.21
CA THR A 85 -19.02 2.41 10.58
C THR A 85 -18.12 1.19 10.78
N ILE A 86 -18.06 0.29 9.80
CA ILE A 86 -17.17 -0.87 9.83
C ILE A 86 -15.71 -0.42 9.86
N ALA A 87 -15.33 0.56 9.04
CA ALA A 87 -13.98 1.12 9.03
C ALA A 87 -13.57 1.69 10.40
N ARG A 88 -14.46 2.46 11.04
CA ARG A 88 -14.21 2.96 12.41
C ARG A 88 -14.08 1.83 13.44
N GLU A 89 -14.83 0.75 13.29
CA GLU A 89 -14.73 -0.41 14.19
C GLU A 89 -13.38 -1.12 14.05
N VAL A 90 -12.88 -1.28 12.83
CA VAL A 90 -11.54 -1.82 12.56
C VAL A 90 -10.46 -0.96 13.22
N GLU A 91 -10.51 0.36 12.99
CA GLU A 91 -9.55 1.31 13.58
C GLU A 91 -9.63 1.34 15.12
N ALA A 92 -10.84 1.25 15.69
CA ALA A 92 -11.03 1.22 17.15
C ALA A 92 -10.44 -0.04 17.81
N ARG A 93 -10.22 -1.11 17.04
CA ARG A 93 -9.53 -2.34 17.49
C ARG A 93 -8.02 -2.29 17.22
N GLY A 94 -7.48 -1.16 16.79
CA GLY A 94 -6.06 -0.97 16.48
C GLY A 94 -5.64 -1.54 15.13
N GLY A 95 -6.58 -2.06 14.32
CA GLY A 95 -6.31 -2.52 12.97
C GLY A 95 -6.21 -1.37 11.97
N LEU A 96 -5.97 -1.70 10.71
CA LEU A 96 -6.04 -0.78 9.58
C LEU A 96 -7.19 -1.17 8.67
N PHE A 97 -8.05 -0.20 8.36
CA PHE A 97 -9.04 -0.34 7.30
C PHE A 97 -8.43 0.09 5.95
N ILE A 98 -8.25 -0.88 5.05
CA ILE A 98 -7.65 -0.64 3.73
C ILE A 98 -8.71 -0.91 2.67
N ILE A 99 -8.99 0.05 1.79
CA ILE A 99 -9.83 -0.18 0.60
C ILE A 99 -9.06 -1.13 -0.33
N ALA A 100 -9.56 -2.34 -0.56
CA ALA A 100 -8.89 -3.33 -1.39
C ALA A 100 -9.23 -3.08 -2.87
N HIS A 101 -8.17 -3.03 -3.69
CA HIS A 101 -8.20 -2.95 -5.15
C HIS A 101 -9.44 -2.26 -5.75
N PRO A 102 -9.67 -0.96 -5.49
CA PRO A 102 -10.95 -0.29 -5.75
C PRO A 102 -11.34 -0.18 -7.22
N LYS A 103 -10.41 -0.47 -8.14
CA LYS A 103 -10.62 -0.46 -9.59
C LYS A 103 -10.70 -1.86 -10.20
N SER A 104 -10.61 -2.91 -9.39
CA SER A 104 -10.79 -4.29 -9.86
C SER A 104 -12.19 -4.46 -10.47
N LYS A 105 -12.25 -5.27 -11.54
CA LYS A 105 -13.51 -5.55 -12.22
C LYS A 105 -14.42 -6.36 -11.29
N GLY A 106 -15.68 -5.94 -11.20
CA GLY A 106 -16.72 -6.62 -10.44
C GLY A 106 -17.23 -7.90 -11.12
N ASP A 107 -18.45 -8.30 -10.79
CA ASP A 107 -19.14 -9.45 -11.39
C ASP A 107 -19.22 -9.32 -12.93
N PRO A 108 -19.02 -10.42 -13.70
CA PRO A 108 -18.72 -11.79 -13.26
C PRO A 108 -17.22 -12.10 -13.12
N VAL A 109 -16.33 -11.11 -13.26
CA VAL A 109 -14.86 -11.33 -13.23
C VAL A 109 -14.36 -11.56 -11.80
N CYS A 110 -14.75 -10.69 -10.88
CA CYS A 110 -14.58 -10.90 -9.44
C CYS A 110 -15.83 -10.37 -8.74
N THR A 111 -16.63 -11.27 -8.17
CA THR A 111 -17.85 -10.88 -7.47
C THR A 111 -17.50 -9.99 -6.29
N GLY A 112 -17.96 -8.74 -6.32
CA GLY A 112 -17.78 -7.82 -5.19
C GLY A 112 -16.49 -7.00 -5.20
N CYS A 113 -15.54 -7.26 -6.10
CA CYS A 113 -14.28 -6.50 -6.15
C CYS A 113 -14.45 -5.02 -6.56
N ASP A 114 -15.47 -4.69 -7.36
CA ASP A 114 -15.76 -3.33 -7.80
C ASP A 114 -16.27 -2.49 -6.62
N TRP A 115 -15.49 -1.48 -6.23
CA TRP A 115 -15.80 -0.65 -5.07
C TRP A 115 -16.89 0.38 -5.40
N ARG A 116 -18.07 0.22 -4.78
CA ARG A 116 -19.28 1.01 -5.02
C ARG A 116 -19.78 1.78 -3.78
N TYR A 117 -19.08 1.69 -2.66
CA TYR A 117 -19.35 2.49 -1.46
C TYR A 117 -18.87 3.93 -1.66
N THR A 118 -19.66 4.74 -2.37
CA THR A 118 -19.31 6.14 -2.72
C THR A 118 -19.05 7.02 -1.48
N GLU A 119 -19.74 6.75 -0.38
CA GLU A 119 -19.54 7.43 0.92
C GLU A 119 -18.20 7.07 1.59
N THR A 120 -17.55 6.02 1.10
CA THR A 120 -16.25 5.51 1.55
C THR A 120 -15.23 5.58 0.38
N MET A 121 -15.26 6.67 -0.40
CA MET A 121 -14.27 7.02 -1.44
C MET A 121 -13.80 8.48 -1.30
N PRO A 122 -12.82 8.77 -0.42
CA PRO A 122 -12.18 7.84 0.51
C PRO A 122 -12.94 7.72 1.85
N GLY A 123 -13.91 8.60 2.12
CA GLY A 123 -14.66 8.63 3.38
C GLY A 123 -13.72 8.71 4.59
N VAL A 124 -13.86 7.75 5.51
CA VAL A 124 -13.01 7.67 6.71
C VAL A 124 -11.75 6.82 6.52
N ALA A 125 -11.65 6.06 5.43
CA ALA A 125 -10.49 5.23 5.15
C ALA A 125 -9.27 6.12 4.89
N ARG A 126 -8.10 5.67 5.35
CA ARG A 126 -6.82 6.36 5.13
C ARG A 126 -5.77 5.50 4.45
N CYS A 127 -6.12 4.28 4.07
CA CYS A 127 -5.28 3.36 3.30
C CYS A 127 -6.04 2.81 2.09
N VAL A 128 -5.35 2.65 0.98
CA VAL A 128 -5.89 2.06 -0.26
C VAL A 128 -4.85 1.18 -0.94
N GLU A 129 -5.28 0.01 -1.40
CA GLU A 129 -4.45 -0.86 -2.23
C GLU A 129 -4.47 -0.38 -3.69
N ILE A 130 -3.35 0.18 -4.14
CA ILE A 130 -3.19 0.63 -5.54
C ILE A 130 -2.48 -0.41 -6.41
N TRP A 131 -1.78 -1.35 -5.77
CA TRP A 131 -1.10 -2.44 -6.45
C TRP A 131 -1.62 -3.76 -5.93
N ASN A 132 -2.58 -4.31 -6.65
CA ASN A 132 -3.14 -5.61 -6.38
C ASN A 132 -2.63 -6.62 -7.40
N LYS A 133 -2.47 -7.89 -7.03
CA LYS A 133 -2.16 -9.02 -7.93
C LYS A 133 -0.93 -8.84 -8.82
N GLY A 134 0.10 -9.66 -8.60
CA GLY A 134 1.13 -9.91 -9.62
C GLY A 134 1.70 -8.65 -10.29
N ALA A 135 1.90 -8.75 -11.61
CA ALA A 135 2.47 -7.70 -12.45
C ALA A 135 1.53 -6.50 -12.56
N TRP A 136 2.11 -5.32 -12.84
CA TRP A 136 1.35 -4.09 -13.01
C TRP A 136 0.40 -4.18 -14.22
N TYR A 137 -0.82 -3.64 -14.08
CA TYR A 137 -1.83 -3.70 -15.14
C TYR A 137 -2.80 -2.53 -15.04
N GLU A 138 -3.71 -2.40 -16.02
CA GLU A 138 -4.58 -1.24 -16.21
C GLU A 138 -5.36 -0.81 -14.95
N GLN A 139 -5.95 -1.75 -14.20
CA GLN A 139 -6.72 -1.39 -13.00
C GLN A 139 -5.83 -0.85 -11.87
N ASN A 140 -4.59 -1.32 -11.76
CA ASN A 140 -3.63 -0.75 -10.81
C ASN A 140 -3.25 0.69 -11.23
N GLU A 141 -3.10 0.96 -12.54
CA GLU A 141 -2.91 2.33 -13.05
C GLU A 141 -4.10 3.24 -12.73
N GLN A 142 -5.33 2.73 -12.87
CA GLN A 142 -6.53 3.47 -12.50
C GLN A 142 -6.61 3.72 -10.97
N ALA A 143 -6.10 2.79 -10.17
CA ALA A 143 -6.08 2.92 -8.71
C ALA A 143 -5.01 3.93 -8.26
N LEU A 144 -3.85 3.95 -8.92
CA LEU A 144 -2.82 4.99 -8.75
C LEU A 144 -3.38 6.38 -9.08
N ALA A 145 -4.07 6.52 -10.21
CA ALA A 145 -4.70 7.79 -10.59
C ALA A 145 -5.76 8.25 -9.58
N LEU A 146 -6.62 7.34 -9.09
CA LEU A 146 -7.59 7.62 -8.04
C LEU A 146 -6.91 8.06 -6.72
N TRP A 147 -5.80 7.42 -6.37
CA TRP A 147 -5.03 7.82 -5.20
C TRP A 147 -4.47 9.24 -5.33
N TYR A 148 -3.92 9.61 -6.50
CA TYR A 148 -3.50 10.99 -6.79
C TYR A 148 -4.67 11.99 -6.72
N GLU A 149 -5.84 11.64 -7.22
CA GLU A 149 -7.05 12.47 -7.09
C GLU A 149 -7.39 12.73 -5.61
N TRP A 150 -7.25 11.73 -4.74
CA TRP A 150 -7.49 11.90 -3.30
C TRP A 150 -6.41 12.73 -2.61
N LEU A 151 -5.13 12.57 -2.97
CA LEU A 151 -4.07 13.43 -2.47
C LEU A 151 -4.31 14.90 -2.87
N ASN A 152 -4.67 15.15 -4.13
CA ASN A 152 -5.02 16.47 -4.65
C ASN A 152 -6.29 17.06 -4.03
N ALA A 153 -7.18 16.22 -3.49
CA ALA A 153 -8.32 16.65 -2.69
C ALA A 153 -7.97 16.94 -1.22
N GLY A 154 -6.69 16.88 -0.84
CA GLY A 154 -6.17 17.17 0.49
C GLY A 154 -6.26 16.00 1.47
N TYR A 155 -6.58 14.78 1.01
CA TYR A 155 -6.56 13.60 1.87
C TYR A 155 -5.13 13.09 2.04
N ARG A 156 -4.74 12.78 3.28
CA ARG A 156 -3.52 12.01 3.56
C ARG A 156 -3.81 10.52 3.41
N MET A 157 -3.85 10.06 2.16
CA MET A 157 -4.09 8.65 1.81
C MET A 157 -2.77 7.89 1.68
N VAL A 158 -2.67 6.75 2.36
CA VAL A 158 -1.54 5.84 2.24
C VAL A 158 -1.83 4.80 1.17
N ALA A 159 -0.92 4.70 0.19
CA ALA A 159 -0.93 3.64 -0.80
C ALA A 159 -0.30 2.35 -0.24
N THR A 160 -0.95 1.22 -0.50
CA THR A 160 -0.49 -0.12 -0.14
C THR A 160 -0.48 -1.06 -1.35
N ALA A 161 0.25 -2.16 -1.23
CA ALA A 161 0.23 -3.28 -2.18
C ALA A 161 -0.31 -4.56 -1.51
N GLY A 162 -0.94 -5.41 -2.29
CA GLY A 162 -1.39 -6.73 -1.84
C GLY A 162 -1.30 -7.74 -2.99
N THR A 163 -0.87 -8.94 -2.65
CA THR A 163 -0.64 -9.98 -3.66
C THR A 163 -1.95 -10.61 -4.12
N ASP A 164 -2.98 -10.59 -3.26
CA ASP A 164 -4.28 -11.25 -3.45
C ASP A 164 -4.15 -12.69 -4.00
N ILE A 165 -3.15 -13.39 -3.46
CA ILE A 165 -2.80 -14.72 -3.91
C ILE A 165 -3.76 -15.76 -3.35
N HIS A 166 -4.26 -16.57 -4.27
CA HIS A 166 -5.14 -17.70 -4.01
C HIS A 166 -4.42 -19.04 -4.27
N GLY A 167 -3.11 -19.00 -4.47
CA GLY A 167 -2.30 -20.17 -4.81
C GLY A 167 -0.93 -19.75 -5.34
N GLN A 168 -0.33 -20.63 -6.12
CA GLN A 168 1.01 -20.41 -6.66
C GLN A 168 1.07 -19.23 -7.62
N ILE A 169 1.95 -18.28 -7.30
CA ILE A 169 2.31 -17.20 -8.19
C ILE A 169 3.09 -17.81 -9.36
N PRO A 170 2.67 -17.57 -10.62
CA PRO A 170 3.41 -18.07 -11.77
C PRO A 170 4.84 -17.53 -11.80
N GLU A 171 5.79 -18.34 -12.25
CA GLU A 171 7.18 -17.92 -12.40
C GLU A 171 7.29 -16.72 -13.35
N GLY A 172 8.20 -15.79 -13.02
CA GLY A 172 8.46 -14.59 -13.83
C GLY A 172 7.47 -13.44 -13.64
N ILE A 173 6.40 -13.62 -12.85
CA ILE A 173 5.51 -12.53 -12.50
C ILE A 173 6.15 -11.68 -11.40
N ARG A 174 6.40 -10.40 -11.70
CA ARG A 174 6.86 -9.42 -10.71
C ARG A 174 5.67 -9.01 -9.84
N VAL A 175 5.79 -9.13 -8.54
CA VAL A 175 4.72 -8.82 -7.58
C VAL A 175 5.11 -7.59 -6.77
N GLY A 176 4.19 -6.64 -6.60
CA GLY A 176 4.40 -5.49 -5.72
C GLY A 176 4.27 -5.86 -4.25
N PHE A 177 5.24 -5.44 -3.42
CA PHE A 177 5.24 -5.59 -1.97
C PHE A 177 5.38 -4.25 -1.26
N ASN A 178 4.87 -4.17 -0.03
CA ASN A 178 5.08 -3.04 0.87
C ASN A 178 6.48 -3.14 1.50
N ASN A 179 7.32 -2.12 1.31
CA ASN A 179 8.61 -1.98 1.97
C ASN A 179 8.46 -0.93 3.06
N ILE A 180 8.41 -1.38 4.32
CA ILE A 180 7.94 -0.59 5.47
C ILE A 180 9.12 -0.18 6.35
N PHE A 181 9.22 1.11 6.65
CA PHE A 181 10.16 1.66 7.62
C PHE A 181 9.51 1.64 9.01
N ALA A 182 9.74 0.58 9.77
CA ALA A 182 9.21 0.43 11.12
C ALA A 182 10.33 0.36 12.15
N GLU A 183 10.04 0.80 13.38
CA GLU A 183 10.98 0.78 14.51
C GLU A 183 11.41 -0.64 14.91
N ALA A 184 10.58 -1.65 14.61
CA ALA A 184 10.86 -3.06 14.87
C ALA A 184 10.05 -3.96 13.93
N LEU A 185 10.52 -5.19 13.73
CA LEU A 185 9.76 -6.26 13.08
C LEU A 185 8.70 -6.82 14.06
N GLN A 186 7.67 -6.03 14.32
CA GLN A 186 6.54 -6.36 15.20
C GLN A 186 5.24 -5.87 14.55
N GLU A 187 4.14 -6.61 14.70
CA GLU A 187 2.85 -6.29 14.03
C GLU A 187 2.38 -4.87 14.34
N SER A 188 2.43 -4.44 15.60
CA SER A 188 2.04 -3.08 15.99
C SER A 188 2.94 -1.99 15.38
N ALA A 189 4.25 -2.24 15.30
CA ALA A 189 5.21 -1.30 14.71
C ALA A 189 5.01 -1.16 13.20
N LEU A 190 4.78 -2.28 12.50
CA LEU A 190 4.45 -2.27 11.06
C LEU A 190 3.12 -1.55 10.79
N LEU A 191 2.05 -1.87 11.54
CA LEU A 191 0.76 -1.20 11.37
C LEU A 191 0.85 0.31 11.67
N ASN A 192 1.67 0.71 12.64
CA ASN A 192 1.91 2.12 12.94
C ASN A 192 2.66 2.84 11.81
N ALA A 193 3.72 2.23 11.27
CA ALA A 193 4.46 2.76 10.13
C ALA A 193 3.56 2.90 8.89
N VAL A 194 2.73 1.89 8.59
CA VAL A 194 1.74 1.99 7.50
C VAL A 194 0.74 3.10 7.76
N ARG A 195 0.22 3.25 8.99
CA ARG A 195 -0.71 4.34 9.34
C ARG A 195 -0.10 5.73 9.08
N GLN A 196 1.21 5.86 9.28
CA GLN A 196 1.96 7.10 9.05
C GLN A 196 2.38 7.30 7.59
N GLY A 197 2.26 6.27 6.74
CA GLY A 197 2.71 6.35 5.35
C GLY A 197 4.22 6.11 5.16
N HIS A 198 4.88 5.53 6.16
CA HIS A 198 6.32 5.24 6.17
C HIS A 198 6.67 3.99 5.35
N LEU A 199 6.32 4.00 4.06
CA LEU A 199 6.55 2.87 3.15
C LEU A 199 6.57 3.28 1.68
N TYR A 200 7.19 2.44 0.84
CA TYR A 200 7.02 2.44 -0.60
C TYR A 200 6.55 1.07 -1.10
N LEU A 201 5.99 1.03 -2.30
CA LEU A 201 5.58 -0.19 -2.98
C LEU A 201 6.63 -0.55 -4.02
N SER A 202 7.02 -1.81 -4.13
CA SER A 202 8.00 -2.21 -5.13
C SER A 202 7.89 -3.67 -5.56
N SER A 203 8.19 -3.92 -6.83
CA SER A 203 8.35 -5.26 -7.42
C SER A 203 9.81 -5.65 -7.70
N GLY A 204 10.75 -4.94 -7.06
CA GLY A 204 12.19 -5.24 -7.12
C GLY A 204 13.06 -4.07 -6.65
N PRO A 205 13.00 -2.89 -7.31
CA PRO A 205 13.86 -1.75 -6.98
C PRO A 205 13.66 -1.26 -5.54
N ARG A 206 14.75 -0.86 -4.87
CA ARG A 206 14.63 -0.04 -3.66
C ARG A 206 14.41 1.40 -4.06
N LEU A 207 13.53 2.10 -3.35
CA LEU A 207 13.17 3.48 -3.65
C LEU A 207 12.85 4.22 -2.35
N GLU A 208 13.58 5.29 -2.07
CA GLU A 208 13.42 6.10 -0.87
C GLU A 208 13.30 7.56 -1.26
N LEU A 209 12.34 8.27 -0.66
CA LEU A 209 12.12 9.70 -0.85
C LEU A 209 12.17 10.39 0.51
N THR A 210 13.04 11.39 0.64
CA THR A 210 13.17 12.22 1.84
C THR A 210 13.16 13.69 1.47
N ALA A 211 12.92 14.53 2.47
CA ALA A 211 12.94 15.98 2.34
C ALA A 211 13.76 16.61 3.47
N CYS A 212 14.45 17.71 3.16
CA CYS A 212 15.10 18.56 4.13
C CYS A 212 14.77 20.02 3.84
N ASN A 213 14.28 20.78 4.83
CA ASN A 213 13.96 22.19 4.63
C ASN A 213 15.17 23.10 4.89
N SER A 214 15.03 24.37 4.55
CA SER A 214 16.11 25.38 4.68
C SER A 214 16.60 25.62 6.11
N VAL A 215 15.88 25.15 7.15
CA VAL A 215 16.30 25.22 8.55
C VAL A 215 16.89 23.90 9.07
N GLY A 216 16.97 22.86 8.24
CA GLY A 216 17.60 21.57 8.54
C GLY A 216 16.69 20.55 9.20
N GLU A 217 15.37 20.73 9.15
CA GLU A 217 14.42 19.68 9.56
C GLU A 217 14.30 18.64 8.44
N GLU A 218 14.20 17.38 8.82
CA GLU A 218 14.10 16.25 7.89
C GLU A 218 12.72 15.59 7.98
N ALA A 219 12.25 15.07 6.85
CA ALA A 219 11.03 14.31 6.73
C ALA A 219 11.22 13.14 5.76
N MET A 220 10.49 12.06 5.96
CA MET A 220 10.44 10.93 5.03
C MET A 220 9.05 10.73 4.45
N MET A 221 8.90 9.75 3.55
CA MET A 221 7.60 9.32 3.01
C MET A 221 6.57 9.18 4.14
N GLY A 222 5.41 9.81 3.99
CA GLY A 222 4.32 9.85 4.98
C GLY A 222 4.32 11.10 5.88
N ASP A 223 5.49 11.70 6.11
CA ASP A 223 5.63 12.88 6.95
C ASP A 223 5.20 14.16 6.24
N ALA A 224 5.02 15.21 7.03
CA ALA A 224 4.80 16.57 6.54
C ALA A 224 5.94 17.49 7.00
N ILE A 225 6.41 18.34 6.10
CA ILE A 225 7.50 19.29 6.36
C ILE A 225 7.07 20.72 5.99
N ASP A 226 7.49 21.70 6.77
CA ASP A 226 7.22 23.11 6.50
C ASP A 226 7.92 23.56 5.20
N ASP A 227 7.14 24.12 4.28
CA ASP A 227 7.61 24.60 2.98
C ASP A 227 8.31 25.97 3.10
N THR A 228 9.52 25.96 3.64
CA THR A 228 10.42 27.13 3.70
C THR A 228 11.48 27.10 2.60
N GLY A 229 11.21 26.39 1.51
CA GLY A 229 12.20 25.91 0.55
C GLY A 229 12.73 24.55 1.01
N VAL A 230 12.53 23.55 0.16
CA VAL A 230 12.73 22.14 0.50
C VAL A 230 13.62 21.47 -0.55
N GLU A 231 14.60 20.72 -0.08
CA GLU A 231 15.39 19.80 -0.89
C GLU A 231 14.76 18.40 -0.81
N ILE A 232 14.38 17.86 -1.96
CA ILE A 232 13.84 16.51 -2.09
C ILE A 232 14.95 15.59 -2.58
N THR A 233 15.23 14.55 -1.82
CA THR A 233 16.23 13.53 -2.17
C THR A 233 15.53 12.21 -2.46
N CYS A 234 15.77 11.67 -3.66
CA CYS A 234 15.33 10.33 -4.02
C CYS A 234 16.56 9.43 -4.20
N THR A 235 16.58 8.31 -3.49
CA THR A 235 17.63 7.29 -3.62
C THR A 235 17.03 5.98 -4.13
N TRP A 236 17.72 5.32 -5.04
CA TRP A 236 17.30 4.04 -5.58
C TRP A 236 18.44 3.04 -5.68
N ASN A 237 18.10 1.75 -5.61
CA ASN A 237 19.03 0.64 -5.71
C ASN A 237 18.35 -0.59 -6.33
N ASP A 238 19.09 -1.70 -6.46
CA ASP A 238 18.59 -2.98 -6.98
C ASP A 238 17.97 -2.86 -8.39
N ILE A 239 18.65 -2.10 -9.27
CA ILE A 239 18.26 -1.88 -10.66
C ILE A 239 18.81 -3.01 -11.54
N ASP A 240 17.91 -3.88 -12.00
CA ASP A 240 18.23 -5.07 -12.81
C ASP A 240 18.19 -4.82 -14.32
N THR A 241 17.45 -3.80 -14.74
CA THR A 241 17.29 -3.38 -16.14
C THR A 241 17.29 -1.85 -16.22
N PRO A 242 17.52 -1.23 -17.38
CA PRO A 242 17.25 0.20 -17.55
C PRO A 242 15.79 0.52 -17.22
N LEU A 243 15.56 1.57 -16.43
CA LEU A 243 14.25 2.04 -15.97
C LEU A 243 14.19 3.58 -16.05
N GLN A 244 13.03 4.15 -15.73
CA GLN A 244 12.79 5.58 -15.63
C GLN A 244 12.35 5.93 -14.21
N LEU A 245 13.11 6.79 -13.54
CA LEU A 245 12.67 7.50 -12.34
C LEU A 245 11.82 8.70 -12.76
N ARG A 246 10.65 8.86 -12.17
CA ARG A 246 9.79 10.04 -12.34
C ARG A 246 9.54 10.68 -10.99
N LEU A 247 9.73 11.99 -10.92
CA LEU A 247 9.27 12.78 -9.80
C LEU A 247 7.87 13.29 -10.11
N ILE A 248 6.92 13.00 -9.24
CA ILE A 248 5.52 13.42 -9.35
C ILE A 248 5.25 14.49 -8.30
N VAL A 249 4.74 15.63 -8.73
CA VAL A 249 4.36 16.75 -7.86
C VAL A 249 2.90 17.10 -8.15
N ASP A 250 2.04 17.03 -7.14
CA ASP A 250 0.60 17.28 -7.22
C ASP A 250 -0.11 16.52 -8.38
N GLY A 251 0.35 15.31 -8.66
CA GLY A 251 -0.20 14.42 -9.68
C GLY A 251 0.33 14.63 -11.10
N ALA A 252 1.28 15.56 -11.29
CA ALA A 252 1.93 15.80 -12.57
C ALA A 252 3.39 15.35 -12.55
N VAL A 253 3.86 14.79 -13.68
CA VAL A 253 5.29 14.47 -13.87
C VAL A 253 6.08 15.78 -13.92
N HIS A 254 6.94 16.00 -12.92
CA HIS A 254 7.82 17.15 -12.83
C HIS A 254 9.14 16.91 -13.57
N ASP A 255 9.74 15.75 -13.36
CA ASP A 255 11.02 15.37 -13.98
C ASP A 255 11.04 13.87 -14.31
N THR A 256 11.89 13.48 -15.26
CA THR A 256 12.12 12.08 -15.64
C THR A 256 13.60 11.84 -15.90
N VAL A 257 14.17 10.89 -15.17
CA VAL A 257 15.58 10.52 -15.23
C VAL A 257 15.70 9.05 -15.66
N ALA A 258 16.51 8.76 -16.67
CA ALA A 258 16.86 7.40 -17.02
C ALA A 258 17.82 6.83 -15.96
N ILE A 259 17.52 5.64 -15.45
CA ILE A 259 18.33 4.97 -14.41
C ILE A 259 18.70 3.56 -14.88
N ASP A 260 19.97 3.18 -14.72
CA ASP A 260 20.50 1.85 -15.10
C ASP A 260 21.41 1.25 -14.03
N SER A 261 21.58 1.96 -12.92
CA SER A 261 22.48 1.65 -11.81
C SER A 261 21.98 2.35 -10.54
N PRO A 262 22.42 1.92 -9.35
CA PRO A 262 22.06 2.58 -8.09
C PRO A 262 22.48 4.05 -8.09
N GLY A 263 21.67 4.92 -7.48
CA GLY A 263 21.94 6.35 -7.52
C GLY A 263 21.06 7.17 -6.59
N THR A 264 21.35 8.46 -6.59
CA THR A 264 20.60 9.48 -5.85
C THR A 264 20.39 10.69 -6.75
N GLN A 265 19.20 11.26 -6.71
CA GLN A 265 18.84 12.50 -7.39
C GLN A 265 18.26 13.46 -6.37
N VAL A 266 18.62 14.74 -6.51
CA VAL A 266 18.21 15.81 -5.62
C VAL A 266 17.52 16.89 -6.42
N TRP A 267 16.39 17.38 -5.93
CA TRP A 267 15.67 18.52 -6.48
C TRP A 267 15.47 19.59 -5.41
N SER A 268 15.63 20.85 -5.78
CA SER A 268 15.39 21.98 -4.88
C SER A 268 14.10 22.68 -5.27
N PHE A 269 13.16 22.75 -4.34
CA PHE A 269 11.91 23.48 -4.49
C PHE A 269 11.98 24.78 -3.69
N PRO A 270 11.75 25.95 -4.31
CA PRO A 270 11.60 27.20 -3.56
C PRO A 270 10.34 27.15 -2.69
N ALA A 271 10.27 28.03 -1.68
CA ALA A 271 9.07 28.14 -0.86
C ALA A 271 7.84 28.46 -1.73
N ALA A 272 6.76 27.72 -1.50
CA ALA A 272 5.41 27.77 -2.06
C ALA A 272 5.06 26.79 -3.21
N GLN A 273 3.80 26.33 -3.09
CA GLN A 273 2.80 25.88 -4.08
C GLN A 273 2.55 24.39 -4.30
N HIS A 274 3.24 23.50 -3.60
CA HIS A 274 3.00 22.07 -3.74
C HIS A 274 2.44 21.48 -2.45
N ASP A 275 1.54 20.52 -2.56
CA ASP A 275 0.91 19.86 -1.42
C ASP A 275 1.64 18.56 -1.08
N TRP A 276 2.13 17.85 -2.11
CA TRP A 276 2.80 16.56 -1.94
C TRP A 276 3.72 16.18 -3.10
N ILE A 277 4.71 15.35 -2.80
CA ILE A 277 5.69 14.83 -3.78
C ILE A 277 5.82 13.30 -3.62
N VAL A 278 5.84 12.59 -4.75
CA VAL A 278 6.01 11.14 -4.85
C VAL A 278 7.09 10.82 -5.89
N ALA A 279 7.81 9.71 -5.72
CA ALA A 279 8.67 9.16 -6.75
C ALA A 279 8.08 7.86 -7.31
N GLU A 280 8.12 7.71 -8.63
CA GLU A 280 7.79 6.47 -9.34
C GLU A 280 9.04 5.93 -10.06
N ILE A 281 9.22 4.61 -10.08
CA ILE A 281 10.09 3.94 -11.05
C ILE A 281 9.20 3.17 -12.02
N ARG A 282 9.40 3.38 -13.32
CA ARG A 282 8.69 2.69 -14.40
C ARG A 282 9.66 2.07 -15.39
N ASP A 283 9.22 1.03 -16.08
CA ASP A 283 9.96 0.44 -17.19
C ASP A 283 9.60 1.07 -18.55
N GLU A 284 10.14 0.53 -19.63
CA GLU A 284 9.93 1.03 -20.99
C GLU A 284 8.51 0.83 -21.52
N THR A 285 7.73 -0.09 -20.95
CA THR A 285 6.31 -0.30 -21.28
C THR A 285 5.39 0.59 -20.43
N ASN A 286 5.99 1.43 -19.58
CA ASN A 286 5.33 2.30 -18.61
C ASN A 286 4.66 1.53 -17.46
N GLU A 287 5.01 0.27 -17.22
CA GLU A 287 4.58 -0.47 -16.04
C GLU A 287 5.31 0.06 -14.80
N LEU A 288 4.57 0.18 -13.69
CA LEU A 288 5.14 0.61 -12.43
C LEU A 288 6.01 -0.51 -11.84
N ARG A 289 7.21 -0.14 -11.40
CA ARG A 289 8.18 -1.03 -10.73
C ARG A 289 8.35 -0.68 -9.27
N ALA A 290 8.24 0.61 -8.92
CA ALA A 290 8.16 1.07 -7.54
C ALA A 290 7.43 2.43 -7.46
N VAL A 291 6.82 2.73 -6.32
CA VAL A 291 6.25 4.06 -6.00
C VAL A 291 6.34 4.34 -4.51
N THR A 292 6.71 5.55 -4.13
CA THR A 292 6.74 5.96 -2.72
C THR A 292 5.37 6.40 -2.23
N ASN A 293 5.14 6.36 -0.91
CA ASN A 293 4.14 7.25 -0.33
C ASN A 293 4.65 8.71 -0.35
N PRO A 294 3.76 9.70 -0.17
CA PRO A 294 4.09 11.08 -0.44
C PRO A 294 4.90 11.67 0.70
N VAL A 295 5.83 12.58 0.41
CA VAL A 295 6.22 13.60 1.39
C VAL A 295 5.25 14.76 1.23
N PHE A 296 4.61 15.19 2.32
CA PHE A 296 3.67 16.30 2.31
C PHE A 296 4.40 17.62 2.58
N LEU A 297 4.04 18.66 1.84
CA LEU A 297 4.60 19.99 1.99
C LEU A 297 3.53 20.89 2.62
N MET A 298 3.83 21.45 3.80
CA MET A 298 2.89 22.27 4.55
C MET A 298 3.13 23.74 4.19
N PRO A 299 2.12 24.46 3.65
CA PRO A 299 2.25 25.89 3.47
C PRO A 299 2.36 26.57 4.84
N LYS A 300 3.19 27.61 4.93
CA LYS A 300 3.32 28.42 6.15
C LYS A 300 1.98 29.15 6.40
N VAL A 301 1.30 28.80 7.49
CA VAL A 301 0.06 29.47 7.95
C VAL A 301 0.33 30.91 8.38
#